data_AF-A0A0J8VCV6-F1
#
_entry.id   AF-A0A0J8VCV6-F1
#
_cell.length_a   1.000
_cell.length_b   1.000
_cell.length_c   1.000
_cell.angle_alpha   90.00
_cell.angle_beta   90.00
_cell.angle_gamma   90.00
#
_symmetry.space_group_name_H-M   'P 1'
#
loop_
_entity.id
_entity.type
_entity.pdbx_description
1 polymer ?
#
loop_
_entity_poly.entity_id
_entity_poly.type
_entity_poly.pdbx_seq_one_letter_code
_entity_poly.pdbx_strand_id
1 'polypeptide(L)'
;MRTTLDRIRHTIGFEVIALLLITFVVSHLVGLDPTRMGAMGLGFSIIATGWNYAYNLMFDKAMLKRFGTVVKTTKIRIIHAMIFELCLLVITLPIMAWWLNMSLVDALILDLGMVVFFLFYAYGYNLAYDKLFPIHQSAVTETSSDAQQCTNC
;
A
#
# COMPACT_ATOMS: atom_id res chain seq x y z
N MET A 1 -12.41 21.27 2.59
CA MET A 1 -12.03 20.07 1.80
C MET A 1 -10.68 20.34 1.14
N ARG A 2 -9.69 19.43 1.25
CA ARG A 2 -8.40 19.56 0.53
C ARG A 2 -8.67 19.73 -0.96
N THR A 3 -8.08 20.74 -1.59
CA THR A 3 -8.25 21.01 -3.02
C THR A 3 -7.66 19.86 -3.84
N THR A 4 -8.17 19.62 -5.05
CA THR A 4 -7.67 18.56 -5.94
C THR A 4 -6.20 18.78 -6.29
N LEU A 5 -5.76 20.04 -6.38
CA LEU A 5 -4.37 20.41 -6.62
C LEU A 5 -3.43 20.03 -5.46
N ASP A 6 -3.86 20.17 -4.21
CA ASP A 6 -3.06 19.76 -3.04
C ASP A 6 -2.86 18.25 -3.00
N ARG A 7 -3.84 17.47 -3.46
CA ARG A 7 -3.73 16.01 -3.53
C ARG A 7 -2.74 15.59 -4.61
N ILE A 8 -2.81 16.22 -5.78
CA ILE A 8 -1.88 15.94 -6.88
C ILE A 8 -0.44 16.28 -6.48
N ARG A 9 -0.21 17.44 -5.85
CA ARG A 9 1.11 17.83 -5.34
C ARG A 9 1.66 16.85 -4.31
N HIS A 10 0.83 16.42 -3.36
CA HIS A 10 1.19 15.42 -2.35
C HIS A 10 1.61 14.11 -2.99
N THR A 11 0.78 13.56 -3.88
CA THR A 11 1.05 12.25 -4.51
C THR A 11 2.28 12.30 -5.41
N ILE A 12 2.46 13.35 -6.21
CA ILE A 12 3.63 13.47 -7.08
C ILE A 12 4.90 13.66 -6.25
N GLY A 13 4.87 14.51 -5.22
CA GLY A 13 6.02 14.72 -4.35
C GLY A 13 6.41 13.46 -3.59
N PHE A 14 5.42 12.73 -3.08
CA PHE A 14 5.61 11.43 -2.43
C PHE A 14 6.31 10.44 -3.35
N GLU A 15 5.82 10.30 -4.59
CA GLU A 15 6.34 9.33 -5.55
C GLU A 15 7.76 9.68 -6.00
N VAL A 16 8.02 10.95 -6.33
CA VAL A 16 9.34 11.39 -6.83
C VAL A 16 10.42 11.22 -5.76
N ILE A 17 10.14 11.63 -4.52
CA ILE A 17 11.11 11.50 -3.42
C ILE A 17 11.33 10.02 -3.09
N ALA A 18 10.28 9.21 -3.10
CA ALA A 18 10.38 7.77 -2.89
C ALA A 18 11.29 7.12 -3.96
N LEU A 19 11.05 7.44 -5.24
CA LEU A 19 11.83 6.89 -6.36
C LEU A 19 13.30 7.29 -6.29
N LEU A 20 13.61 8.53 -5.90
CA LEU A 20 15.00 8.98 -5.73
C LEU A 20 15.68 8.25 -4.57
N LEU A 21 15.02 8.18 -3.41
CA LEU A 21 15.56 7.49 -2.24
C LEU A 21 15.78 6.00 -2.52
N ILE A 22 14.79 5.34 -3.12
CA ILE A 22 14.88 3.90 -3.37
C ILE A 22 15.95 3.57 -4.40
N THR A 23 16.05 4.37 -5.47
CA THR A 23 17.10 4.20 -6.49
C THR A 23 18.48 4.39 -5.86
N PHE A 24 18.63 5.39 -4.99
CA PHE A 24 19.87 5.62 -4.26
C PHE A 24 20.21 4.45 -3.33
N VAL A 25 19.28 4.04 -2.46
CA VAL A 25 19.45 2.94 -1.51
C VAL A 25 19.81 1.64 -2.22
N VAL A 26 19.07 1.29 -3.27
CA VAL A 26 19.30 0.07 -4.06
C VAL A 26 20.66 0.12 -4.77
N SER A 27 20.99 1.25 -5.41
CA SER A 27 22.23 1.39 -6.16
C SER A 27 23.47 1.41 -5.25
N HIS A 28 23.40 2.08 -4.09
CA HIS A 28 24.55 2.21 -3.19
C HIS A 28 24.69 1.07 -2.19
N LEU A 29 23.59 0.56 -1.62
CA LEU A 29 23.65 -0.49 -0.59
C LEU A 29 23.61 -1.89 -1.18
N VAL A 30 22.84 -2.11 -2.25
CA VAL A 30 22.63 -3.45 -2.84
C VAL A 30 23.41 -3.64 -4.14
N GLY A 31 23.81 -2.55 -4.81
CA GLY A 31 24.57 -2.60 -6.07
C GLY A 31 23.77 -3.16 -7.26
N LEU A 32 22.44 -3.18 -7.16
CA LEU A 32 21.57 -3.72 -8.20
C LEU A 32 21.26 -2.65 -9.25
N ASP A 33 21.17 -3.09 -10.50
CA ASP A 33 20.77 -2.25 -11.63
C ASP A 33 19.29 -1.84 -11.51
N PRO A 34 18.98 -0.54 -11.39
CA PRO A 34 17.60 -0.04 -11.29
C PRO A 34 16.71 -0.47 -12.46
N THR A 35 17.26 -0.63 -13.67
CA THR A 35 16.49 -1.05 -14.84
C THR A 35 16.02 -2.50 -14.70
N ARG A 36 16.89 -3.40 -14.21
CA ARG A 36 16.54 -4.81 -13.97
C ARG A 36 15.51 -4.96 -12.87
N MET A 37 15.58 -4.12 -11.83
CA MET A 37 14.57 -4.08 -10.77
C MET A 37 13.23 -3.54 -11.24
N GLY A 38 13.23 -2.49 -12.06
CA GLY A 38 12.00 -1.95 -12.67
C GLY A 38 11.30 -3.00 -13.54
N ALA A 39 12.05 -3.73 -14.37
CA ALA A 39 11.51 -4.82 -15.18
C ALA A 39 10.95 -5.97 -14.31
N MET A 40 11.65 -6.33 -13.23
CA MET A 40 11.18 -7.33 -12.27
C MET A 40 9.90 -6.90 -11.58
N GLY A 41 9.81 -5.65 -11.11
CA GLY A 41 8.61 -5.09 -10.49
C GLY A 41 7.40 -5.09 -11.44
N LEU A 42 7.62 -4.78 -12.72
CA LEU A 42 6.57 -4.90 -13.74
C LEU A 42 6.12 -6.35 -13.92
N GLY A 43 7.06 -7.30 -14.00
CA GLY A 43 6.77 -8.73 -14.06
C GLY A 43 5.97 -9.21 -12.84
N PHE A 44 6.35 -8.76 -11.64
CA PHE A 44 5.64 -9.08 -10.41
C PHE A 44 4.23 -8.49 -10.36
N SER A 45 4.03 -7.28 -10.88
CA SER A 45 2.69 -6.70 -11.01
C SER A 45 1.76 -7.56 -11.88
N ILE A 46 2.29 -8.07 -13.00
CA ILE A 46 1.54 -8.96 -13.90
C ILE A 46 1.25 -10.30 -13.21
N ILE A 47 2.25 -10.92 -12.59
CA ILE A 47 2.11 -12.18 -11.85
C ILE A 47 1.11 -12.02 -10.71
N ALA A 48 1.23 -10.96 -9.91
CA ALA A 48 0.34 -10.67 -8.78
C ALA A 48 -1.09 -10.43 -9.26
N THR A 49 -1.29 -9.70 -10.36
CA THR A 49 -2.63 -9.47 -10.94
C THR A 49 -3.23 -10.78 -11.44
N GLY A 50 -2.46 -11.61 -12.14
CA GLY A 50 -2.90 -12.93 -12.60
C GLY A 50 -3.23 -13.87 -11.43
N TRP A 51 -2.37 -13.89 -10.41
CA TRP A 51 -2.56 -14.68 -9.20
C TRP A 51 -3.77 -14.22 -8.39
N ASN A 52 -4.00 -12.90 -8.28
CA ASN A 52 -5.18 -12.33 -7.64
C ASN A 52 -6.46 -12.85 -8.28
N TYR A 53 -6.55 -12.82 -9.62
CA TYR A 53 -7.70 -13.37 -10.33
C TYR A 53 -7.86 -14.89 -10.11
N ALA A 54 -6.78 -15.65 -10.30
CA ALA A 54 -6.81 -17.11 -10.14
C ALA A 54 -7.20 -17.53 -8.72
N TYR A 55 -6.62 -16.90 -7.71
CA TYR A 55 -6.89 -17.18 -6.31
C TYR A 55 -8.31 -16.81 -5.90
N ASN A 56 -8.81 -15.65 -6.33
CA ASN A 56 -10.21 -15.28 -6.11
C ASN A 56 -11.17 -16.33 -6.70
N LEU A 57 -10.92 -16.80 -7.93
CA LEU A 57 -11.74 -17.82 -8.57
C LEU A 57 -11.69 -19.17 -7.84
N MET A 58 -10.49 -19.61 -7.43
CA MET A 58 -10.31 -20.85 -6.66
C MET A 58 -11.02 -20.77 -5.31
N PHE A 59 -10.90 -19.65 -4.63
CA PHE A 59 -11.49 -19.45 -3.31
C PHE A 59 -13.01 -19.35 -3.38
N ASP A 60 -13.56 -18.65 -4.36
CA ASP A 60 -15.00 -18.54 -4.54
C ASP A 60 -15.62 -19.90 -4.90
N LYS A 61 -14.96 -20.71 -5.73
CA LYS A 61 -15.35 -22.12 -5.98
C LYS A 61 -15.27 -22.98 -4.72
N ALA A 62 -14.23 -22.81 -3.90
CA ALA A 62 -14.06 -23.54 -2.65
C ALA A 62 -15.15 -23.16 -1.62
N MET A 63 -15.50 -21.87 -1.52
CA MET A 63 -16.57 -21.36 -0.67
C MET A 63 -17.94 -21.87 -1.12
N LEU A 64 -18.25 -21.82 -2.42
CA LEU A 64 -19.50 -22.37 -2.95
C LEU A 64 -19.64 -23.86 -2.66
N LYS A 65 -18.56 -24.63 -2.86
CA LYS A 65 -18.56 -26.09 -2.66
C LYS A 65 -18.63 -26.49 -1.18
N ARG A 66 -18.03 -25.70 -0.27
CA ARG A 66 -17.89 -26.08 1.14
C ARG A 66 -18.95 -25.46 2.05
N PHE A 67 -19.44 -24.26 1.75
CA PHE A 67 -20.36 -23.53 2.61
C PHE A 67 -21.69 -23.17 1.94
N GLY A 68 -21.82 -23.30 0.60
CA GLY A 68 -23.07 -23.00 -0.12
C GLY A 68 -23.47 -21.52 -0.08
N THR A 69 -22.62 -20.64 0.45
CA THR A 69 -22.83 -19.20 0.59
C THR A 69 -21.56 -18.45 0.25
N VAL A 70 -21.71 -17.26 -0.32
CA VAL A 70 -20.62 -16.33 -0.69
C VAL A 70 -20.36 -15.27 0.39
N VAL A 71 -21.07 -15.34 1.53
CA VAL A 71 -21.00 -14.33 2.59
C VAL A 71 -19.72 -14.51 3.40
N LYS A 72 -18.68 -13.72 3.08
CA LYS A 72 -17.38 -13.73 3.75
C LYS A 72 -17.46 -12.99 5.10
N THR A 73 -17.50 -13.75 6.20
CA THR A 73 -17.31 -13.21 7.57
C THR A 73 -15.91 -12.59 7.72
N THR A 74 -15.73 -11.61 8.61
CA THR A 74 -14.44 -10.91 8.80
C THR A 74 -13.27 -11.86 9.05
N LYS A 75 -13.48 -12.93 9.84
CA LYS A 75 -12.46 -13.97 10.10
C LYS A 75 -11.99 -14.68 8.82
N ILE A 76 -12.93 -14.99 7.92
CA ILE A 76 -12.65 -15.64 6.64
C ILE A 76 -11.83 -14.72 5.73
N ARG A 77 -12.11 -13.40 5.75
CA ARG A 77 -11.34 -12.42 4.96
C ARG A 77 -9.89 -12.32 5.42
N ILE A 78 -9.65 -12.29 6.72
CA ILE A 78 -8.30 -12.23 7.28
C ILE A 78 -7.51 -13.48 6.90
N ILE A 79 -8.08 -14.67 7.12
CA ILE A 79 -7.44 -15.93 6.74
C ILE A 79 -7.17 -15.98 5.24
N HIS A 80 -8.14 -15.57 4.43
CA HIS A 80 -8.01 -15.53 2.98
C HIS A 80 -6.87 -14.61 2.53
N ALA A 81 -6.77 -13.40 3.09
CA ALA A 81 -5.72 -12.44 2.78
C ALA A 81 -4.34 -12.96 3.21
N MET A 82 -4.22 -13.56 4.39
CA MET A 82 -2.94 -14.12 4.85
C MET A 82 -2.48 -15.29 3.96
N ILE A 83 -3.39 -16.18 3.56
CA ILE A 83 -3.04 -17.28 2.65
C ILE A 83 -2.68 -16.75 1.26
N PHE A 84 -3.42 -15.75 0.76
CA PHE A 84 -3.13 -15.10 -0.52
C PHE A 84 -1.71 -14.56 -0.56
N GLU A 85 -1.37 -13.74 0.43
CA GLU A 85 -0.08 -13.08 0.54
C GLU A 85 1.05 -14.11 0.71
N LEU A 86 0.86 -15.11 1.57
CA LEU A 86 1.88 -16.13 1.81
C LEU A 86 2.13 -16.98 0.55
N CYS A 87 1.08 -17.39 -0.16
CA CYS A 87 1.24 -18.13 -1.41
C CYS A 87 1.92 -17.27 -2.49
N LEU A 88 1.57 -15.99 -2.59
CA LEU A 88 2.21 -15.07 -3.53
C LEU A 88 3.69 -14.92 -3.21
N LEU A 89 4.04 -14.72 -1.94
CA LEU A 89 5.43 -14.62 -1.47
C LEU A 89 6.25 -15.88 -1.77
N VAL A 90 5.66 -17.07 -1.61
CA VAL A 90 6.32 -18.34 -1.97
C VAL A 90 6.58 -18.45 -3.48
N ILE A 91 5.77 -17.81 -4.32
CA ILE A 91 5.96 -17.79 -5.78
C ILE A 91 6.95 -16.70 -6.19
N THR A 92 6.85 -15.50 -5.62
CA THR A 92 7.65 -14.33 -6.04
C THR A 92 9.07 -14.39 -5.52
N LEU A 93 9.32 -14.89 -4.31
CA LEU A 93 10.67 -14.93 -3.73
C LEU A 93 11.66 -15.80 -4.52
N PRO A 94 11.33 -17.04 -4.94
CA PRO A 94 12.23 -17.83 -5.77
C PRO A 94 12.54 -17.16 -7.11
N ILE A 95 11.54 -16.49 -7.70
CA ILE A 95 11.73 -15.75 -8.96
C ILE A 95 12.65 -14.55 -8.73
N MET A 96 12.46 -13.80 -7.63
CA MET A 96 13.31 -12.68 -7.24
C MET A 96 14.76 -13.12 -7.05
N ALA A 97 14.95 -14.18 -6.25
CA ALA A 97 16.26 -14.75 -5.94
C ALA A 97 16.99 -15.20 -7.21
N TRP A 98 16.28 -15.87 -8.12
CA TRP A 98 16.82 -16.29 -9.41
C TRP A 98 17.15 -15.10 -10.32
N TRP A 99 16.27 -14.09 -10.41
CA TRP A 99 16.43 -12.93 -11.29
C TRP A 99 17.59 -12.03 -10.90
N LEU A 100 17.76 -11.81 -9.60
CA LEU A 100 18.80 -10.96 -9.02
C LEU A 100 20.06 -11.73 -8.64
N ASN A 101 20.08 -13.05 -8.85
CA ASN A 101 21.20 -13.94 -8.53
C ASN A 101 21.64 -13.85 -7.05
N MET A 102 20.67 -13.86 -6.15
CA MET A 102 20.88 -13.76 -4.70
C MET A 102 20.27 -14.95 -3.96
N SER A 103 20.62 -15.14 -2.69
CA SER A 103 20.01 -16.20 -1.90
C SER A 103 18.54 -15.91 -1.60
N LEU A 104 17.75 -16.95 -1.31
CA LEU A 104 16.35 -16.80 -0.87
C LEU A 104 16.21 -15.93 0.39
N VAL A 105 17.19 -16.00 1.29
CA VAL A 105 17.21 -15.22 2.53
C VAL A 105 17.49 -13.75 2.22
N ASP A 106 18.44 -13.46 1.33
CA ASP A 106 18.73 -12.07 0.92
C ASP A 106 17.54 -11.44 0.20
N ALA A 107 16.87 -12.21 -0.67
CA ALA A 107 15.64 -11.77 -1.34
C ALA A 107 14.53 -11.45 -0.33
N LEU A 108 14.34 -12.29 0.70
CA LEU A 108 13.37 -12.06 1.77
C LEU A 108 13.74 -10.83 2.63
N ILE A 109 15.02 -10.65 2.96
CA ILE A 109 15.51 -9.48 3.71
C ILE A 109 15.30 -8.20 2.89
N LEU A 110 15.57 -8.24 1.58
CA LEU A 110 15.34 -7.12 0.69
C LEU A 110 13.85 -6.79 0.61
N ASP A 111 12.99 -7.79 0.40
CA ASP A 111 11.53 -7.62 0.35
C ASP A 111 10.98 -7.00 1.65
N LEU A 112 11.33 -7.59 2.80
CA LEU A 112 10.90 -7.09 4.11
C LEU A 112 11.49 -5.71 4.42
N GLY A 113 12.76 -5.49 4.10
CA GLY A 113 13.45 -4.21 4.28
C GLY A 113 12.77 -3.09 3.49
N MET A 114 12.33 -3.38 2.26
CA MET A 114 11.57 -2.45 1.43
C MET A 114 10.21 -2.12 2.04
N VAL A 115 9.45 -3.14 2.49
CA VAL A 115 8.15 -2.93 3.15
C VAL A 115 8.31 -2.04 4.39
N VAL A 116 9.29 -2.33 5.23
CA VAL A 116 9.57 -1.55 6.45
C VAL A 116 10.00 -0.13 6.09
N PHE A 117 10.91 0.04 5.13
CA PHE A 117 11.36 1.34 4.66
C PHE A 117 10.20 2.21 4.16
N PHE A 118 9.36 1.67 3.27
CA PHE A 118 8.20 2.40 2.74
C PHE A 118 7.17 2.74 3.81
N LEU A 119 6.99 1.87 4.81
CA LEU A 119 6.09 2.13 5.95
C LEU A 119 6.54 3.36 6.75
N PHE A 120 7.82 3.42 7.13
CA PHE A 120 8.37 4.56 7.85
C PHE A 120 8.42 5.83 6.99
N TYR A 121 8.82 5.69 5.73
CA TYR A 121 8.83 6.80 4.77
C TYR A 121 7.43 7.40 4.58
N ALA A 122 6.40 6.57 4.36
CA ALA A 122 5.03 7.03 4.20
C ALA A 122 4.52 7.76 5.44
N TYR A 123 4.78 7.22 6.62
CA TYR A 123 4.43 7.89 7.87
C TYR A 123 5.14 9.25 8.01
N GLY A 124 6.45 9.30 7.80
CA GLY A 124 7.25 10.52 7.91
C GLY A 124 6.87 11.59 6.90
N TYR A 125 6.66 11.20 5.63
CA TYR A 125 6.22 12.12 4.57
C TYR A 125 4.84 12.69 4.87
N ASN A 126 3.89 11.85 5.29
CA ASN A 126 2.54 12.31 5.63
C ASN A 126 2.59 13.32 6.78
N LEU A 127 3.36 13.05 7.84
CA LEU A 127 3.54 13.97 8.96
C LEU A 127 4.17 15.31 8.51
N ALA A 128 5.22 15.24 7.70
CA ALA A 128 5.91 16.42 7.19
C ALA A 128 4.97 17.27 6.31
N TYR A 129 4.20 16.63 5.44
CA TYR A 129 3.27 17.32 4.55
C TYR A 129 2.13 17.98 5.33
N ASP A 130 1.55 17.30 6.31
CA ASP A 130 0.48 17.85 7.16
C ASP A 130 0.99 19.03 8.01
N LYS A 131 2.28 19.05 8.39
CA LYS A 131 2.92 20.18 9.08
C LYS A 131 3.22 21.37 8.15
N LEU A 132 3.56 21.11 6.90
CA LEU A 132 3.84 22.14 5.88
C LEU A 132 2.55 22.76 5.32
N PHE A 133 1.47 21.99 5.24
CA PHE A 133 0.15 22.42 4.80
C PHE A 133 -0.90 22.12 5.89
N PRO A 134 -0.87 22.85 7.02
CA PRO A 134 -1.86 22.68 8.06
C PRO A 134 -3.23 23.00 7.47
N ILE A 135 -4.13 22.03 7.56
CA ILE A 135 -5.54 22.25 7.20
C ILE A 135 -6.08 23.15 8.30
N HIS A 136 -6.26 24.45 8.00
CA HIS A 136 -7.07 25.30 8.85
C HIS A 136 -8.46 24.69 8.89
N GLN A 137 -8.77 23.97 9.97
CA GLN A 137 -10.14 23.75 10.36
C GLN A 137 -10.70 25.14 10.61
N SER A 138 -11.42 25.67 9.61
CA SER A 138 -12.37 26.74 9.85
C SER A 138 -13.23 26.24 10.99
N ALA A 139 -13.00 26.78 12.18
CA ALA A 139 -13.89 26.60 13.31
C ALA A 139 -15.27 26.91 12.75
N VAL A 140 -16.11 25.89 12.63
CA VAL A 140 -17.54 26.11 12.56
C VAL A 140 -17.86 26.60 13.97
N THR A 141 -17.65 27.90 14.17
CA THR A 141 -18.18 28.61 15.31
C THR A 141 -19.68 28.38 15.23
N GLU A 142 -20.18 27.52 16.11
CA GLU A 142 -21.60 27.34 16.36
C GLU A 142 -22.18 28.68 16.79
N THR A 143 -22.62 29.49 15.84
CA THR A 143 -23.66 30.50 16.07
C THR A 143 -25.01 29.78 16.10
N SER A 144 -25.20 28.93 17.11
CA SER A 144 -26.51 28.36 17.51
C SER A 144 -26.93 28.94 18.86
N SER A 145 -26.87 30.27 19.01
CA SER A 145 -27.33 30.97 20.21
C SER A 145 -28.01 32.29 19.85
N ASP A 146 -28.95 32.30 18.89
CA ASP A 146 -29.82 33.46 18.67
C ASP A 146 -31.25 33.11 18.21
N ALA A 147 -31.65 31.83 18.26
CA ALA A 147 -33.01 31.41 17.87
C ALA A 147 -33.92 31.03 19.05
N GLN A 148 -33.49 31.23 20.31
CA GLN A 148 -34.27 30.84 21.50
C GLN A 148 -34.71 32.04 22.37
N GLN A 149 -34.66 33.26 21.85
CA GLN A 149 -35.04 34.48 22.59
C GLN A 149 -36.21 35.27 21.98
N CYS A 150 -36.90 34.74 20.97
CA CYS A 150 -38.15 35.33 20.43
C CYS A 150 -39.35 34.41 20.65
N THR A 151 -39.62 34.02 21.90
CA THR A 151 -40.90 33.36 22.26
C THR A 151 -41.47 33.81 23.60
N ASN A 152 -40.91 34.85 24.22
CA ASN A 152 -41.50 35.51 25.39
C ASN A 152 -41.19 37.00 25.36
N CYS A 153 -42.03 37.77 24.67
CA CYS A 153 -42.45 39.15 24.96
C CYS A 153 -43.50 39.57 23.92
#